data_AF-A0A2V1NAL6-F1
#
_entry.id   AF-A0A2V1NAL6-F1
#
_cell.length_a   1.000
_cell.length_b   1.000
_cell.length_c   1.000
_cell.angle_alpha   90.00
_cell.angle_beta   90.00
_cell.angle_gamma   90.00
#
_symmetry.space_group_name_H-M   'P 1'
#
loop_
_entity.id
_entity.type
_entity.pdbx_description
1 polymer ?
#
loop_
_entity_poly.entity_id
_entity_poly.type
_entity_poly.pdbx_seq_one_letter_code
_entity_poly.pdbx_strand_id
1 'polypeptide(L)'
;MSPVADSAEADLLLFRWEGNRDRYVTGIAASAHSCSGARAEELRALLAPLLRVEGAGSRRPSVVRCLDPGTGEAVVVHRRPTLDARGRESTVSRALVGSPALLTARDSITLADPHWDWLGVPDDASGELDRVPADAVRHRFAQALPDYLDCVSYIRTPLEVAVAQLIRTPGHRLTFLRREVHDLENVNYAPLLIWGVCAMLGEWLGDSSLTYASFDTQADARLRLVCVPEWPRSAVGGSGVERISFAQAPRDEAREVAARLVDLFLAAPGQPEELAAVLRGCPGPGAMGAGERLDALISGLGGGAGLRQVRAGTCGAPECPHRPAMISDR
;
A
#
# COMPACT_ATOMS: atom_id res chain seq x y z
N MET A 1 -8.72 -22.25 -4.68
CA MET A 1 -7.79 -21.51 -5.55
C MET A 1 -6.48 -22.26 -5.54
N SER A 2 -6.04 -22.78 -6.68
CA SER A 2 -4.70 -23.35 -6.80
C SER A 2 -3.66 -22.24 -6.56
N PRO A 3 -2.54 -22.52 -5.88
CA PRO A 3 -1.48 -21.53 -5.74
C PRO A 3 -0.99 -21.14 -7.13
N VAL A 4 -1.02 -19.84 -7.44
CA VAL A 4 -0.32 -19.29 -8.61
C VAL A 4 1.15 -19.64 -8.42
N ALA A 5 1.71 -20.44 -9.32
CA ALA A 5 3.12 -20.83 -9.27
C ALA A 5 4.00 -19.58 -9.17
N ASP A 6 5.13 -19.67 -8.46
CA ASP A 6 6.07 -18.55 -8.39
C ASP A 6 6.58 -18.28 -9.81
N SER A 7 6.09 -17.20 -10.42
CA SER A 7 6.42 -16.88 -11.80
C SER A 7 7.86 -16.37 -11.83
N ALA A 8 8.67 -16.95 -12.71
CA ALA A 8 10.06 -16.53 -12.91
C ALA A 8 10.18 -15.09 -13.46
N GLU A 9 9.06 -14.53 -13.95
CA GLU A 9 9.00 -13.21 -14.56
C GLU A 9 7.67 -12.50 -14.25
N ALA A 10 7.65 -11.18 -14.41
CA ALA A 10 6.46 -10.35 -14.37
C ALA A 10 6.24 -9.69 -15.73
N ASP A 11 4.98 -9.57 -16.15
CA ASP A 11 4.61 -8.77 -17.31
C ASP A 11 4.68 -7.27 -16.96
N LEU A 12 5.18 -6.48 -17.91
CA LEU A 12 5.29 -5.02 -17.82
C LEU A 12 4.34 -4.38 -18.83
N LEU A 13 3.56 -3.41 -18.37
CA LEU A 13 2.67 -2.62 -19.21
C LEU A 13 2.85 -1.13 -18.96
N LEU A 14 2.73 -0.35 -20.02
CA LEU A 14 2.73 1.10 -20.00
C LEU A 14 1.39 1.64 -20.50
N PHE A 15 0.65 2.25 -19.58
CA PHE A 15 -0.62 2.89 -19.86
C PHE A 15 -0.46 4.41 -19.95
N ARG A 16 -0.93 5.02 -21.03
CA ARG A 16 -0.95 6.49 -21.17
C ARG A 16 -2.14 6.97 -21.98
N TRP A 17 -2.42 8.26 -21.91
CA TRP A 17 -3.42 8.89 -22.76
C TRP A 17 -2.93 8.90 -24.22
N GLU A 18 -3.69 8.29 -25.12
CA GLU A 18 -3.36 8.24 -26.57
C GLU A 18 -4.41 8.93 -27.45
N GLY A 19 -5.27 9.75 -26.85
CA GLY A 19 -6.34 10.45 -27.56
C GLY A 19 -7.59 9.60 -27.75
N ASN A 20 -8.49 10.09 -28.59
CA ASN A 20 -9.64 9.31 -29.05
C ASN A 20 -9.16 8.53 -30.27
N ARG A 21 -8.86 7.24 -30.09
CA ARG A 21 -8.44 6.38 -31.19
C ARG A 21 -9.60 5.97 -32.09
N ASP A 22 -10.83 5.96 -31.56
CA ASP A 22 -12.06 5.68 -32.30
C ASP A 22 -13.31 6.32 -31.65
N ARG A 23 -14.47 6.26 -32.33
CA ARG A 23 -15.78 6.72 -31.79
C ARG A 23 -16.17 6.06 -30.45
N TYR A 24 -15.55 4.92 -30.11
CA TYR A 24 -15.87 4.11 -28.93
C TYR A 24 -14.69 3.92 -27.96
N VAL A 25 -13.46 4.25 -28.36
CA VAL A 25 -12.24 4.10 -27.52
C VAL A 25 -11.62 5.47 -27.32
N THR A 26 -12.02 6.10 -26.21
CA THR A 26 -11.49 7.36 -25.73
C THR A 26 -10.69 7.09 -24.46
N GLY A 27 -9.46 7.59 -24.37
CA GLY A 27 -8.77 7.67 -23.09
C GLY A 27 -7.42 6.95 -22.99
N ILE A 28 -7.17 6.36 -21.81
CA ILE A 28 -5.92 5.65 -21.52
C ILE A 28 -5.93 4.30 -22.24
N ALA A 29 -4.82 3.97 -22.89
CA ALA A 29 -4.57 2.70 -23.56
C ALA A 29 -3.22 2.11 -23.13
N ALA A 30 -3.07 0.79 -23.28
CA ALA A 30 -1.79 0.11 -23.12
C ALA A 30 -0.92 0.41 -24.34
N SER A 31 -0.10 1.46 -24.23
CA SER A 31 0.79 1.91 -25.31
C SER A 31 1.91 0.92 -25.59
N ALA A 32 2.44 0.28 -24.54
CA ALA A 32 3.46 -0.76 -24.63
C ALA A 32 3.16 -1.88 -23.64
N HIS A 33 3.47 -3.13 -23.99
CA HIS A 33 3.18 -4.29 -23.13
C HIS A 33 4.06 -5.50 -23.48
N SER A 34 4.42 -6.31 -22.48
CA SER A 34 5.12 -7.59 -22.68
C SER A 34 4.18 -8.78 -22.85
N CYS A 35 2.92 -8.64 -22.47
CA CYS A 35 1.91 -9.68 -22.63
C CYS A 35 1.26 -9.63 -24.03
N SER A 36 0.27 -10.49 -24.28
CA SER A 36 -0.55 -10.37 -25.50
C SER A 36 -1.39 -9.08 -25.51
N GLY A 37 -1.70 -8.56 -26.69
CA GLY A 37 -2.54 -7.36 -26.82
C GLY A 37 -3.95 -7.55 -26.25
N ALA A 38 -4.53 -8.76 -26.35
CA ALA A 38 -5.81 -9.09 -25.73
C ALA A 38 -5.74 -8.99 -24.20
N ARG A 39 -4.66 -9.54 -23.60
CA ARG A 39 -4.43 -9.45 -22.16
C ARG A 39 -4.19 -8.01 -21.70
N ALA A 40 -3.48 -7.22 -22.48
CA ALA A 40 -3.26 -5.80 -22.19
C ALA A 40 -4.58 -5.01 -22.18
N GLU A 41 -5.51 -5.32 -23.08
CA GLU A 41 -6.84 -4.70 -23.13
C GLU A 41 -7.74 -5.14 -21.97
N GLU A 42 -7.70 -6.42 -21.57
CA GLU A 42 -8.39 -6.90 -20.37
C GLU A 42 -7.90 -6.17 -19.11
N LEU A 43 -6.57 -6.07 -18.94
CA LEU A 43 -5.96 -5.34 -17.84
C LEU A 43 -6.30 -3.85 -17.88
N ARG A 44 -6.32 -3.23 -19.07
CA ARG A 44 -6.76 -1.84 -19.24
C ARG A 44 -8.19 -1.63 -18.72
N ALA A 45 -9.11 -2.52 -19.09
CA ALA A 45 -10.50 -2.45 -18.67
C ALA A 45 -10.65 -2.66 -17.16
N LEU A 46 -9.96 -3.67 -16.60
CA LEU A 46 -9.92 -3.94 -15.16
C LEU A 46 -9.39 -2.72 -14.36
N LEU A 47 -8.29 -2.13 -14.83
CA LEU A 47 -7.58 -1.09 -14.12
C LEU A 47 -8.13 0.31 -14.39
N ALA A 48 -9.07 0.49 -15.34
CA ALA A 48 -9.54 1.81 -15.78
C ALA A 48 -9.81 2.83 -14.65
N PRO A 49 -10.48 2.48 -13.52
CA PRO A 49 -10.70 3.42 -12.41
C PRO A 49 -9.43 3.78 -11.64
N LEU A 50 -8.43 2.91 -11.71
CA LEU A 50 -7.17 2.98 -10.97
C LEU A 50 -6.02 3.54 -11.82
N LEU A 51 -6.19 3.75 -13.13
CA LEU A 51 -5.10 4.23 -14.01
C LEU A 51 -4.90 5.75 -13.94
N ARG A 52 -5.82 6.50 -13.33
CA ARG A 52 -5.75 7.97 -13.16
C ARG A 52 -5.97 8.36 -11.73
N VAL A 53 -5.48 9.55 -11.38
CA VAL A 53 -5.86 10.24 -10.17
C VAL A 53 -6.44 11.59 -10.56
N GLU A 54 -7.74 11.77 -10.33
CA GLU A 54 -8.44 13.01 -10.68
C GLU A 54 -8.44 13.99 -9.49
N GLY A 55 -8.31 15.29 -9.73
CA GLY A 55 -8.52 16.33 -8.71
C GLY A 55 -7.27 16.98 -8.13
N ALA A 56 -7.47 17.97 -7.25
CA ALA A 56 -6.40 18.77 -6.64
C ALA A 56 -5.50 17.88 -5.77
N GLY A 57 -4.29 17.60 -6.25
CA GLY A 57 -3.37 16.62 -5.65
C GLY A 57 -2.87 15.55 -6.61
N SER A 58 -3.43 15.51 -7.83
CA SER A 58 -3.07 14.64 -8.96
C SER A 58 -1.64 14.75 -9.47
N ARG A 59 -0.77 15.56 -8.84
CA ARG A 59 0.61 15.82 -9.31
C ARG A 59 1.68 14.92 -8.71
N ARG A 60 1.28 13.96 -7.87
CA ARG A 60 2.20 13.09 -7.14
C ARG A 60 2.24 11.67 -7.69
N PRO A 61 3.43 11.03 -7.70
CA PRO A 61 3.53 9.60 -7.85
C PRO A 61 2.68 8.87 -6.81
N SER A 62 2.04 7.78 -7.23
CA SER A 62 1.28 6.92 -6.34
C SER A 62 1.35 5.48 -6.81
N VAL A 63 1.19 4.56 -5.88
CA VAL A 63 1.18 3.13 -6.15
C VAL A 63 -0.15 2.54 -5.76
N VAL A 64 -0.68 1.69 -6.63
CA VAL A 64 -1.86 0.89 -6.41
C VAL A 64 -1.46 -0.57 -6.53
N ARG A 65 -1.88 -1.40 -5.57
CA ARG A 65 -1.84 -2.85 -5.69
C ARG A 65 -3.25 -3.40 -5.64
N CYS A 66 -3.62 -4.16 -6.65
CA CYS A 66 -4.85 -4.94 -6.65
C CYS A 66 -4.59 -6.38 -7.12
N LEU A 67 -5.64 -7.20 -7.10
CA LEU A 67 -5.61 -8.54 -7.68
C LEU A 67 -6.47 -8.57 -8.94
N ASP A 68 -6.01 -9.32 -9.93
CA ASP A 68 -6.85 -9.73 -11.04
C ASP A 68 -7.82 -10.82 -10.54
N PRO A 69 -9.15 -10.60 -10.59
CA PRO A 69 -10.12 -11.57 -10.10
C PRO A 69 -10.20 -12.84 -10.97
N GLY A 70 -9.81 -12.77 -12.24
CA GLY A 70 -9.82 -13.90 -13.18
C GLY A 70 -8.61 -14.81 -13.03
N THR A 71 -7.43 -14.25 -12.80
CA THR A 71 -6.18 -15.03 -12.71
C THR A 71 -5.62 -15.18 -11.28
N GLY A 72 -6.03 -14.31 -10.35
CA GLY A 72 -5.44 -14.23 -9.00
C GLY A 72 -4.06 -13.58 -8.96
N GLU A 73 -3.57 -13.08 -10.10
CA GLU A 73 -2.30 -12.36 -10.18
C GLU A 73 -2.37 -11.03 -9.43
N ALA A 74 -1.24 -10.61 -8.88
CA ALA A 74 -1.08 -9.28 -8.35
C ALA A 74 -0.77 -8.30 -9.48
N VAL A 75 -1.41 -7.15 -9.43
CA VAL A 75 -1.18 -6.03 -10.35
C VAL A 75 -0.73 -4.83 -9.54
N VAL A 76 0.47 -4.33 -9.81
CA VAL A 76 1.05 -3.18 -9.14
C VAL A 76 1.22 -2.05 -10.14
N VAL A 77 0.46 -0.98 -9.96
CA VAL A 77 0.45 0.18 -10.85
C VAL A 77 1.16 1.34 -10.18
N HIS A 78 2.22 1.83 -10.78
CA HIS A 78 2.83 3.11 -10.47
C HIS A 78 2.31 4.19 -11.40
N ARG A 79 1.62 5.16 -10.82
CA ARG A 79 1.04 6.30 -11.52
C ARG A 79 1.95 7.49 -11.38
N ARG A 80 2.47 7.99 -12.48
CA ARG A 80 3.26 9.22 -12.54
C ARG A 80 2.46 10.32 -13.26
N PRO A 81 2.13 11.41 -12.57
CA PRO A 81 1.51 12.56 -13.20
C PRO A 81 2.43 13.21 -14.22
N THR A 82 1.87 13.63 -15.34
CA THR A 82 2.60 14.23 -16.45
C THR A 82 1.73 15.23 -17.19
N LEU A 83 2.27 15.84 -18.24
CA LEU A 83 1.51 16.60 -19.22
C LEU A 83 1.42 15.82 -20.53
N ASP A 84 0.28 15.94 -21.22
CA ASP A 84 0.17 15.48 -22.61
C ASP A 84 0.87 16.45 -23.59
N ALA A 85 0.91 16.09 -24.88
CA ALA A 85 1.52 16.92 -25.91
C ALA A 85 0.90 18.33 -26.07
N ARG A 86 -0.28 18.58 -25.49
CA ARG A 86 -0.97 19.88 -25.48
C ARG A 86 -0.82 20.61 -24.14
N GLY A 87 0.05 20.12 -23.24
CA GLY A 87 0.28 20.70 -21.92
C GLY A 87 -0.85 20.48 -20.92
N ARG A 88 -1.78 19.55 -21.17
CA ARG A 88 -2.88 19.23 -20.26
C ARG A 88 -2.45 18.17 -19.26
N GLU A 89 -2.99 18.21 -18.04
CA GLU A 89 -2.74 17.19 -17.03
C GLU A 89 -3.08 15.79 -17.56
N SER A 90 -2.15 14.87 -17.35
CA SER A 90 -2.22 13.49 -17.80
C SER A 90 -1.52 12.59 -16.79
N THR A 91 -1.57 11.28 -17.01
CA THR A 91 -0.92 10.29 -16.16
C THR A 91 -0.29 9.23 -17.05
N VAL A 92 0.96 8.88 -16.72
CA VAL A 92 1.63 7.69 -17.24
C VAL A 92 1.63 6.66 -16.13
N SER A 93 1.06 5.50 -16.41
CA SER A 93 0.89 4.43 -15.43
C SER A 93 1.66 3.20 -15.89
N ARG A 94 2.70 2.82 -15.14
CA ARG A 94 3.45 1.58 -15.36
C ARG A 94 2.84 0.49 -14.49
N ALA A 95 2.61 -0.69 -15.03
CA ALA A 95 2.08 -1.82 -14.28
C ALA A 95 3.00 -3.02 -14.36
N LEU A 96 3.28 -3.64 -13.21
CA LEU A 96 3.82 -5.00 -13.12
C LEU A 96 2.68 -5.96 -12.81
N VAL A 97 2.63 -7.08 -13.54
CA VAL A 97 1.64 -8.15 -13.35
C VAL A 97 2.39 -9.46 -13.14
N GLY A 98 2.07 -10.17 -12.07
CA GLY A 98 2.73 -11.43 -11.76
C GLY A 98 2.17 -12.13 -10.53
N SER A 99 2.88 -13.17 -10.07
CA SER A 99 2.45 -13.92 -8.90
C SER A 99 2.37 -13.01 -7.65
N PRO A 100 1.38 -13.21 -6.75
CA PRO A 100 1.35 -12.51 -5.47
C PRO A 100 2.55 -12.80 -4.56
N ALA A 101 3.30 -13.88 -4.82
CA ALA A 101 4.53 -14.24 -4.12
C ALA A 101 5.75 -13.42 -4.60
N LEU A 102 5.78 -13.04 -5.88
CA LEU A 102 6.76 -12.11 -6.41
C LEU A 102 6.38 -10.68 -6.05
N LEU A 103 5.14 -10.28 -6.30
CA LEU A 103 4.60 -8.94 -6.05
C LEU A 103 3.83 -8.92 -4.72
N THR A 104 4.56 -9.17 -3.62
CA THR A 104 3.99 -9.17 -2.27
C THR A 104 3.41 -7.80 -1.93
N ALA A 105 2.36 -7.74 -1.10
CA ALA A 105 1.77 -6.47 -0.69
C ALA A 105 2.79 -5.56 0.01
N ARG A 106 3.60 -6.13 0.91
CA ARG A 106 4.65 -5.42 1.64
C ARG A 106 5.72 -4.85 0.72
N ASP A 107 6.24 -5.62 -0.23
CA ASP A 107 7.39 -5.15 -1.01
C ASP A 107 6.94 -4.23 -2.17
N SER A 108 5.76 -4.50 -2.74
CA SER A 108 5.21 -3.73 -3.87
C SER A 108 4.83 -2.29 -3.54
N ILE A 109 4.80 -1.87 -2.26
CA ILE A 109 4.56 -0.47 -1.88
C ILE A 109 5.84 0.36 -1.95
N THR A 110 7.01 -0.29 -1.86
CA THR A 110 8.34 0.38 -1.88
C THR A 110 8.63 1.09 -3.19
N LEU A 111 8.00 0.56 -4.22
CA LEU A 111 7.76 1.10 -5.54
C LEU A 111 7.12 2.52 -5.55
N ALA A 112 6.58 3.05 -4.44
CA ALA A 112 6.12 4.44 -4.38
C ALA A 112 7.23 5.49 -4.59
N ASP A 113 8.48 5.07 -4.64
CA ASP A 113 9.64 5.88 -5.02
C ASP A 113 9.41 6.62 -6.36
N PRO A 114 9.61 7.95 -6.42
CA PRO A 114 9.48 8.73 -7.65
C PRO A 114 10.43 8.29 -8.78
N HIS A 115 11.51 7.56 -8.48
CA HIS A 115 12.53 7.11 -9.43
C HIS A 115 12.23 5.69 -9.95
N TRP A 116 11.09 5.52 -10.62
CA TRP A 116 10.72 4.23 -11.24
C TRP A 116 11.55 3.85 -12.48
N ASP A 117 12.47 4.68 -12.93
CA ASP A 117 13.17 4.52 -14.22
C ASP A 117 14.16 3.34 -14.27
N TRP A 118 14.24 2.53 -13.21
CA TRP A 118 15.11 1.35 -13.11
C TRP A 118 14.85 0.27 -14.19
N LEU A 119 13.65 0.27 -14.79
CA LEU A 119 13.33 -0.62 -15.92
C LEU A 119 13.83 -0.12 -17.27
N GLY A 120 14.34 1.12 -17.34
CA GLY A 120 14.83 1.71 -18.60
C GLY A 120 13.75 1.94 -19.67
N VAL A 121 12.47 1.81 -19.32
CA VAL A 121 11.35 2.01 -20.26
C VAL A 121 10.90 3.47 -20.25
N PRO A 122 11.07 4.22 -21.36
CA PRO A 122 10.68 5.61 -21.43
C PRO A 122 9.15 5.76 -21.41
N ASP A 123 8.66 6.92 -20.96
CA ASP A 123 7.22 7.18 -20.80
C ASP A 123 6.43 7.22 -22.12
N ASP A 124 7.11 7.38 -23.25
CA ASP A 124 6.53 7.43 -24.60
C ASP A 124 6.67 6.10 -25.37
N ALA A 125 7.22 5.06 -24.73
CA ALA A 125 7.38 3.74 -25.33
C ALA A 125 6.06 3.23 -25.94
N SER A 126 6.19 2.48 -27.04
CA SER A 126 5.07 1.83 -27.70
C SER A 126 5.45 0.46 -28.25
N GLY A 127 4.47 -0.44 -28.34
CA GLY A 127 4.66 -1.78 -28.89
C GLY A 127 5.08 -2.82 -27.85
N GLU A 128 5.83 -3.81 -28.30
CA GLU A 128 6.24 -4.95 -27.47
C GLU A 128 7.34 -4.54 -26.46
N LEU A 129 7.21 -5.04 -25.24
CA LEU A 129 8.22 -4.90 -24.18
C LEU A 129 8.74 -6.28 -23.78
N ASP A 130 9.95 -6.31 -23.23
CA ASP A 130 10.43 -7.51 -22.55
C ASP A 130 9.72 -7.69 -21.20
N ARG A 131 9.54 -8.96 -20.81
CA ARG A 131 9.15 -9.31 -19.45
C ARG A 131 10.25 -8.95 -18.46
N VAL A 132 9.87 -8.70 -17.22
CA VAL A 132 10.81 -8.34 -16.16
C VAL A 132 11.19 -9.59 -15.37
N PRO A 133 12.48 -9.97 -15.31
CA PRO A 133 12.92 -11.10 -14.50
C PRO A 133 12.59 -10.91 -13.02
N ALA A 134 12.17 -11.99 -12.36
CA ALA A 134 11.83 -11.97 -10.93
C ALA A 134 13.00 -11.45 -10.06
N ASP A 135 14.24 -11.82 -10.39
CA ASP A 135 15.43 -11.36 -9.66
C ASP A 135 15.62 -9.84 -9.76
N ALA A 136 15.30 -9.23 -10.90
CA ALA A 136 15.36 -7.79 -11.06
C ALA A 136 14.32 -7.08 -10.19
N VAL A 137 13.09 -7.61 -10.13
CA VAL A 137 12.02 -7.13 -9.24
C VAL A 137 12.43 -7.25 -7.77
N ARG A 138 12.91 -8.42 -7.35
CA ARG A 138 13.37 -8.66 -5.96
C ARG A 138 14.55 -7.77 -5.60
N HIS A 139 15.50 -7.57 -6.51
CA HIS A 139 16.62 -6.66 -6.31
C HIS A 139 16.14 -5.23 -6.09
N ARG A 140 15.17 -4.76 -6.89
CA ARG A 140 14.58 -3.43 -6.70
C ARG A 140 13.92 -3.27 -5.33
N PHE A 141 13.17 -4.27 -4.87
CA PHE A 141 12.56 -4.25 -3.53
C PHE A 141 13.61 -4.21 -2.43
N ALA A 142 14.67 -5.02 -2.56
CA ALA A 142 15.77 -5.04 -1.59
C ALA A 142 16.52 -3.70 -1.53
N GLN A 143 16.66 -2.98 -2.64
CA GLN A 143 17.28 -1.65 -2.66
C GLN A 143 16.46 -0.58 -1.92
N ALA A 144 15.13 -0.66 -1.99
CA ALA A 144 14.24 0.33 -1.38
C ALA A 144 13.95 0.06 0.11
N LEU A 145 14.11 -1.19 0.56
CA LEU A 145 13.77 -1.60 1.92
C LEU A 145 14.51 -0.84 3.05
N PRO A 146 15.83 -0.55 2.96
CA PRO A 146 16.53 0.18 4.01
C PRO A 146 15.87 1.52 4.37
N ASP A 147 15.44 2.30 3.37
CA ASP A 147 14.77 3.60 3.58
C ASP A 147 13.48 3.44 4.41
N TYR A 148 12.73 2.37 4.19
CA TYR A 148 11.51 2.08 4.95
C TYR A 148 11.83 1.66 6.39
N LEU A 149 12.86 0.83 6.58
CA LEU A 149 13.30 0.40 7.90
C LEU A 149 13.82 1.56 8.74
N ASP A 150 14.58 2.47 8.15
CA ASP A 150 15.13 3.63 8.84
C ASP A 150 14.04 4.64 9.26
N CYS A 151 12.96 4.73 8.47
CA CYS A 151 11.92 5.73 8.68
C CYS A 151 10.70 5.24 9.45
N VAL A 152 10.48 3.93 9.58
CA VAL A 152 9.22 3.36 10.14
C VAL A 152 8.85 3.93 11.52
N SER A 153 9.82 4.32 12.33
CA SER A 153 9.57 4.93 13.64
C SER A 153 8.77 6.24 13.57
N TYR A 154 8.85 7.00 12.47
CA TYR A 154 8.10 8.24 12.26
C TYR A 154 6.59 8.01 12.16
N ILE A 155 6.15 6.80 11.79
CA ILE A 155 4.74 6.45 11.70
C ILE A 155 4.23 5.65 12.91
N ARG A 156 4.96 5.61 14.04
CA ARG A 156 4.53 4.89 15.26
C ARG A 156 3.07 5.18 15.61
N THR A 157 2.73 6.44 15.86
CA THR A 157 1.36 6.81 16.27
C THR A 157 0.31 6.48 15.19
N PRO A 158 0.50 6.83 13.90
CA PRO A 158 -0.39 6.38 12.83
C PRO A 158 -0.55 4.86 12.73
N LEU A 159 0.54 4.11 12.81
CA LEU A 159 0.55 2.66 12.71
C LEU A 159 -0.24 2.02 13.85
N GLU A 160 -0.06 2.50 15.07
CA GLU A 160 -0.86 2.08 16.21
C GLU A 160 -2.37 2.30 15.95
N VAL A 161 -2.78 3.34 15.20
CA VAL A 161 -4.22 3.64 14.98
C VAL A 161 -4.76 2.65 13.97
N ALA A 162 -4.03 2.46 12.88
CA ALA A 162 -4.38 1.51 11.83
C ALA A 162 -4.46 0.07 12.38
N VAL A 163 -3.45 -0.35 13.16
CA VAL A 163 -3.40 -1.67 13.80
C VAL A 163 -4.56 -1.84 14.78
N ALA A 164 -4.83 -0.85 15.65
CA ALA A 164 -5.97 -0.92 16.57
C ALA A 164 -7.29 -1.07 15.82
N GLN A 165 -7.49 -0.36 14.71
CA GLN A 165 -8.71 -0.52 13.92
C GLN A 165 -8.80 -1.90 13.27
N LEU A 166 -7.69 -2.45 12.76
CA LEU A 166 -7.67 -3.79 12.16
C LEU A 166 -7.87 -4.89 13.19
N ILE A 167 -7.51 -4.67 14.46
CA ILE A 167 -7.87 -5.57 15.57
C ILE A 167 -9.39 -5.54 15.79
N ARG A 168 -10.02 -4.35 15.82
CA ARG A 168 -11.48 -4.22 16.02
C ARG A 168 -12.27 -4.82 14.86
N THR A 169 -11.93 -4.43 13.63
CA THR A 169 -12.69 -4.74 12.42
C THR A 169 -11.76 -5.15 11.28
N PRO A 170 -11.15 -6.34 11.35
CA PRO A 170 -10.13 -6.77 10.39
C PRO A 170 -10.63 -6.85 8.95
N GLY A 171 -11.92 -7.15 8.74
CA GLY A 171 -12.53 -7.24 7.42
C GLY A 171 -12.90 -5.88 6.81
N HIS A 172 -12.76 -4.79 7.57
CA HIS A 172 -13.10 -3.46 7.06
C HIS A 172 -11.97 -2.91 6.19
N ARG A 173 -12.36 -2.13 5.19
CA ARG A 173 -11.44 -1.30 4.41
C ARG A 173 -11.12 -0.05 5.21
N LEU A 174 -9.86 0.34 5.26
CA LEU A 174 -9.42 1.55 5.94
C LEU A 174 -9.15 2.65 4.92
N THR A 175 -9.71 3.83 5.17
CA THR A 175 -9.38 5.05 4.43
C THR A 175 -8.68 6.02 5.36
N PHE A 176 -7.48 6.44 5.00
CA PHE A 176 -6.66 7.37 5.77
C PHE A 176 -6.71 8.75 5.13
N LEU A 177 -6.81 9.79 5.94
CA LEU A 177 -6.69 11.15 5.45
C LEU A 177 -5.24 11.54 5.34
N ARG A 178 -4.79 11.82 4.12
CA ARG A 178 -3.40 12.12 3.80
C ARG A 178 -2.80 13.21 4.70
N ARG A 179 -3.50 14.33 4.92
CA ARG A 179 -3.02 15.45 5.76
C ARG A 179 -2.72 15.07 7.22
N GLU A 180 -3.21 13.93 7.68
CA GLU A 180 -2.95 13.41 9.02
C GLU A 180 -1.82 12.36 9.05
N VAL A 181 -1.23 12.05 7.89
CA VAL A 181 -0.11 11.11 7.68
C VAL A 181 1.09 11.84 7.05
N HIS A 182 1.22 13.13 7.33
CA HIS A 182 2.31 14.00 6.91
C HIS A 182 3.01 14.61 8.11
N ASP A 183 4.30 14.92 7.97
CA ASP A 183 4.98 15.83 8.90
C ASP A 183 4.79 17.30 8.49
N LEU A 184 5.40 18.18 9.28
CA LEU A 184 5.42 19.64 9.09
C LEU A 184 6.11 20.07 7.77
N GLU A 185 6.89 19.20 7.14
CA GLU A 185 7.58 19.45 5.87
C GLU A 185 6.82 18.88 4.65
N ASN A 186 5.62 18.34 4.88
CA ASN A 186 4.75 17.67 3.90
C ASN A 186 5.31 16.36 3.32
N VAL A 187 6.24 15.68 4.00
CA VAL A 187 6.71 14.35 3.56
C VAL A 187 5.55 13.36 3.60
N ASN A 188 5.29 12.64 2.50
CA ASN A 188 4.19 11.70 2.40
C ASN A 188 4.52 10.36 3.06
N TYR A 189 4.05 10.12 4.29
CA TYR A 189 4.24 8.84 4.97
C TYR A 189 3.16 7.80 4.63
N ALA A 190 2.24 8.06 3.70
CA ALA A 190 1.24 7.08 3.30
C ALA A 190 1.84 5.73 2.81
N PRO A 191 2.87 5.70 1.93
CA PRO A 191 3.54 4.45 1.57
C PRO A 191 4.15 3.74 2.78
N LEU A 192 4.77 4.47 3.70
CA LEU A 192 5.39 3.92 4.90
C LEU A 192 4.37 3.34 5.89
N LEU A 193 3.22 3.99 6.06
CA LEU A 193 2.11 3.48 6.87
C LEU A 193 1.54 2.18 6.27
N ILE A 194 1.28 2.16 4.97
CA ILE A 194 0.80 0.95 4.27
C ILE A 194 1.83 -0.17 4.39
N TRP A 195 3.12 0.15 4.17
CA TRP A 195 4.22 -0.80 4.36
C TRP A 195 4.24 -1.37 5.78
N GLY A 196 4.15 -0.53 6.81
CA GLY A 196 4.16 -0.96 8.21
C GLY A 196 2.97 -1.87 8.53
N VAL A 197 1.78 -1.55 8.04
CA VAL A 197 0.60 -2.42 8.18
C VAL A 197 0.81 -3.77 7.51
N CYS A 198 1.33 -3.78 6.27
CA CYS A 198 1.63 -5.02 5.55
C CYS A 198 2.75 -5.83 6.24
N ALA A 199 3.81 -5.19 6.70
CA ALA A 199 4.93 -5.85 7.37
C ALA A 199 4.54 -6.47 8.71
N MET A 200 3.69 -5.78 9.48
CA MET A 200 3.23 -6.27 10.78
C MET A 200 2.13 -7.32 10.68
N LEU A 201 1.08 -7.03 9.90
CA LEU A 201 -0.17 -7.77 9.93
C LEU A 201 -0.44 -8.56 8.65
N GLY A 202 0.47 -8.51 7.67
CA GLY A 202 0.29 -9.12 6.37
C GLY A 202 -0.13 -10.58 6.44
N GLU A 203 0.68 -11.42 7.10
CA GLU A 203 0.41 -12.85 7.28
C GLU A 203 -0.94 -13.08 7.97
N TRP A 204 -1.20 -12.32 9.05
CA TRP A 204 -2.45 -12.41 9.80
C TRP A 204 -3.67 -12.00 8.96
N LEU A 205 -3.54 -10.98 8.10
CA LEU A 205 -4.61 -10.46 7.24
C LEU A 205 -4.73 -11.20 5.89
N GLY A 206 -3.82 -12.14 5.61
CA GLY A 206 -3.69 -12.87 4.36
C GLY A 206 -2.88 -12.11 3.31
N ASP A 207 -1.54 -12.11 3.43
CA ASP A 207 -0.55 -11.35 2.65
C ASP A 207 -0.87 -11.17 1.16
N SER A 208 -1.23 -12.26 0.50
CA SER A 208 -1.50 -12.28 -0.94
C SER A 208 -2.72 -11.45 -1.33
N SER A 209 -3.69 -11.29 -0.41
CA SER A 209 -4.98 -10.61 -0.63
C SER A 209 -4.98 -9.11 -0.34
N LEU A 210 -3.92 -8.56 0.26
CA LEU A 210 -3.89 -7.16 0.65
C LEU A 210 -3.80 -6.22 -0.55
N THR A 211 -4.84 -5.43 -0.77
CA THR A 211 -4.93 -4.42 -1.83
C THR A 211 -4.89 -3.01 -1.27
N TYR A 212 -4.30 -2.07 -2.00
CA TYR A 212 -4.14 -0.70 -1.50
C TYR A 212 -3.92 0.34 -2.60
N ALA A 213 -4.08 1.61 -2.22
CA ALA A 213 -3.53 2.76 -2.94
C ALA A 213 -2.86 3.75 -1.97
N SER A 214 -1.61 4.11 -2.25
CA SER A 214 -0.84 5.07 -1.43
C SER A 214 -1.32 6.52 -1.58
N PHE A 215 -2.08 6.79 -2.64
CA PHE A 215 -2.79 8.04 -2.84
C PHE A 215 -3.87 7.82 -3.88
N ASP A 216 -5.12 8.13 -3.57
CA ASP A 216 -6.23 8.14 -4.52
C ASP A 216 -7.24 9.23 -4.13
N THR A 217 -8.08 9.68 -5.05
CA THR A 217 -9.15 10.65 -4.74
C THR A 217 -10.49 9.99 -4.48
N GLN A 218 -10.60 8.68 -4.75
CA GLN A 218 -11.75 7.87 -4.40
C GLN A 218 -11.33 6.60 -3.68
N ALA A 219 -12.17 6.14 -2.75
CA ALA A 219 -12.01 4.84 -2.12
C ALA A 219 -12.68 3.78 -3.02
N ASP A 220 -11.91 3.12 -3.87
CA ASP A 220 -12.38 1.99 -4.68
C ASP A 220 -12.66 0.77 -3.77
N ALA A 221 -13.82 0.13 -3.95
CA ALA A 221 -14.25 -0.97 -3.10
C ALA A 221 -13.34 -2.21 -3.16
N ARG A 222 -12.48 -2.31 -4.18
CA ARG A 222 -11.46 -3.37 -4.34
C ARG A 222 -10.24 -3.15 -3.47
N LEU A 223 -10.04 -1.95 -2.93
CA LEU A 223 -8.84 -1.57 -2.18
C LEU A 223 -9.13 -1.63 -0.68
N ARG A 224 -8.28 -2.36 0.05
CA ARG A 224 -8.42 -2.52 1.50
C ARG A 224 -7.81 -1.35 2.29
N LEU A 225 -6.73 -0.75 1.80
CA LEU A 225 -6.09 0.40 2.41
C LEU A 225 -5.99 1.54 1.39
N VAL A 226 -6.57 2.70 1.67
CA VAL A 226 -6.54 3.84 0.73
C VAL A 226 -6.20 5.12 1.47
N CYS A 227 -5.21 5.87 0.96
CA CYS A 227 -4.92 7.22 1.45
C CYS A 227 -5.56 8.25 0.50
N VAL A 228 -6.36 9.18 1.05
CA VAL A 228 -7.09 10.19 0.26
C VAL A 228 -6.69 11.62 0.65
N PRO A 229 -6.64 12.59 -0.30
CA PRO A 229 -6.31 13.98 0.02
C PRO A 229 -7.40 14.67 0.86
N GLU A 230 -8.65 14.31 0.59
CA GLU A 230 -9.84 14.81 1.27
C GLU A 230 -10.84 13.67 1.42
N TRP A 231 -11.74 13.78 2.40
CA TRP A 231 -12.79 12.78 2.55
C TRP A 231 -13.72 12.82 1.33
N PRO A 232 -13.98 11.68 0.67
CA PRO A 232 -14.94 11.64 -0.43
C PRO A 232 -16.29 12.21 0.01
N ARG A 233 -16.85 13.12 -0.81
CA ARG A 233 -18.13 13.80 -0.55
C ARG A 233 -19.32 12.84 -0.54
N SER A 234 -19.21 11.75 -1.28
CA SER A 234 -20.15 10.64 -1.20
C SER A 234 -20.02 9.99 0.17
N ALA A 235 -21.15 9.79 0.86
CA ALA A 235 -21.22 9.09 2.13
C ALA A 235 -20.78 7.62 1.96
N VAL A 236 -19.47 7.39 1.94
CA VAL A 236 -18.90 6.06 2.13
C VAL A 236 -18.92 5.79 3.63
N GLY A 237 -20.14 5.71 4.16
CA GLY A 237 -20.52 5.09 5.43
C GLY A 237 -21.28 3.80 5.15
N GLY A 238 -20.90 3.09 4.09
CA GLY A 238 -21.36 1.73 3.84
C GLY A 238 -20.74 0.79 4.87
N SER A 239 -21.45 -0.28 5.24
CA SER A 239 -20.90 -1.32 6.08
C SER A 239 -19.55 -1.82 5.51
N GLY A 240 -18.51 -1.83 6.34
CA GLY A 240 -17.18 -2.31 5.95
C GLY A 240 -16.20 -1.27 5.40
N VAL A 241 -16.43 0.03 5.58
CA VAL A 241 -15.41 1.08 5.38
C VAL A 241 -15.24 1.92 6.64
N GLU A 242 -14.00 2.06 7.10
CA GLU A 242 -13.63 2.89 8.25
C GLU A 242 -12.80 4.10 7.79
N ARG A 243 -13.25 5.29 8.17
CA ARG A 243 -12.49 6.53 8.00
C ARG A 243 -11.63 6.74 9.24
N ILE A 244 -10.32 6.68 9.05
CA ILE A 244 -9.37 6.82 10.15
C ILE A 244 -9.00 8.28 10.30
N SER A 245 -9.45 8.87 11.42
CA SER A 245 -8.86 10.09 11.94
C SER A 245 -7.87 9.74 13.04
N PHE A 246 -6.61 10.11 12.85
CA PHE A 246 -5.56 9.87 13.83
C PHE A 246 -5.71 10.82 15.03
N ALA A 247 -6.25 12.01 14.81
CA ALA A 247 -6.53 12.99 15.87
C ALA A 247 -7.68 12.57 16.79
N GLN A 248 -8.65 11.80 16.27
CA GLN A 248 -9.85 11.39 17.00
C GLN A 248 -9.87 9.88 17.30
N ALA A 249 -8.71 9.21 17.21
CA ALA A 249 -8.61 7.78 17.41
C ALA A 249 -9.08 7.36 18.82
N PRO A 250 -9.90 6.29 18.95
CA PRO A 250 -10.31 5.78 20.25
C PRO A 250 -9.11 5.35 21.12
N ARG A 251 -9.19 5.65 22.43
CA ARG A 251 -8.24 5.22 23.46
C ARG A 251 -8.83 4.07 24.27
N ASP A 252 -8.95 2.91 23.63
CA ASP A 252 -9.49 1.69 24.22
C ASP A 252 -8.41 0.60 24.33
N GLU A 253 -8.78 -0.58 24.80
CA GLU A 253 -7.87 -1.71 24.98
C GLU A 253 -7.24 -2.19 23.65
N ALA A 254 -7.97 -2.10 22.54
CA ALA A 254 -7.41 -2.38 21.22
C ALA A 254 -6.26 -1.42 20.86
N ARG A 255 -6.34 -0.15 21.29
CA ARG A 255 -5.25 0.82 21.15
C ARG A 255 -4.04 0.45 22.00
N GLU A 256 -4.24 0.00 23.23
CA GLU A 256 -3.15 -0.42 24.12
C GLU A 256 -2.42 -1.66 23.58
N VAL A 257 -3.18 -2.66 23.10
CA VAL A 257 -2.62 -3.85 22.45
C VAL A 257 -1.85 -3.46 21.18
N ALA A 258 -2.43 -2.60 20.34
CA ALA A 258 -1.76 -2.11 19.13
C ALA A 258 -0.44 -1.40 19.45
N ALA A 259 -0.38 -0.56 20.48
CA ALA A 259 0.85 0.09 20.92
C ALA A 259 1.95 -0.91 21.25
N ARG A 260 1.63 -1.98 21.99
CA ARG A 260 2.60 -3.03 22.33
C ARG A 260 3.06 -3.82 21.10
N LEU A 261 2.15 -4.15 20.18
CA LEU A 261 2.51 -4.82 18.93
C LEU A 261 3.42 -3.95 18.06
N VAL A 262 3.13 -2.65 17.99
CA VAL A 262 3.97 -1.68 17.27
C VAL A 262 5.34 -1.54 17.94
N ASP A 263 5.43 -1.55 19.27
CA ASP A 263 6.73 -1.51 19.95
C ASP A 263 7.58 -2.76 19.66
N LEU A 264 6.98 -3.95 19.66
CA LEU A 264 7.65 -5.19 19.24
C LEU A 264 8.12 -5.12 17.78
N PHE A 265 7.29 -4.54 16.91
CA PHE A 265 7.65 -4.33 15.51
C PHE A 265 8.82 -3.36 15.35
N LEU A 266 8.75 -2.19 15.99
CA LEU A 266 9.77 -1.14 15.88
C LEU A 266 11.10 -1.52 16.52
N ALA A 267 11.10 -2.48 17.46
CA ALA A 267 12.34 -3.06 17.99
C ALA A 267 13.09 -3.89 16.94
N ALA A 268 12.41 -4.47 15.95
CA ALA A 268 12.99 -5.29 14.89
C ALA A 268 12.16 -5.28 13.58
N PRO A 269 12.04 -4.15 12.86
CA PRO A 269 11.05 -3.96 11.79
C PRO A 269 11.25 -4.83 10.53
N GLY A 270 12.42 -5.46 10.38
CA GLY A 270 12.70 -6.40 9.30
C GLY A 270 12.49 -7.88 9.67
N GLN A 271 12.50 -8.21 10.95
CA GLN A 271 12.41 -9.59 11.47
C GLN A 271 11.72 -9.60 12.84
N PRO A 272 10.43 -9.25 12.92
CA PRO A 272 9.77 -9.11 14.21
C PRO A 272 9.29 -10.48 14.73
N GLU A 273 10.22 -11.39 15.07
CA GLU A 273 9.89 -12.78 15.46
C GLU A 273 8.95 -12.84 16.67
N GLU A 274 9.15 -11.96 17.65
CA GLU A 274 8.27 -11.85 18.83
C GLU A 274 6.85 -11.44 18.43
N LEU A 275 6.69 -10.45 17.53
CA LEU A 275 5.39 -10.09 16.98
C LEU A 275 4.77 -11.27 16.23
N ALA A 276 5.54 -11.94 15.38
CA ALA A 276 5.07 -13.08 14.60
C ALA A 276 4.61 -14.23 15.52
N ALA A 277 5.28 -14.45 16.65
CA ALA A 277 4.86 -15.43 17.65
C ALA A 277 3.51 -15.06 18.28
N VAL A 278 3.30 -13.79 18.63
CA VAL A 278 2.01 -13.30 19.14
C VAL A 278 0.90 -13.51 18.10
N LEU A 279 1.13 -13.11 16.84
CA LEU A 279 0.13 -13.20 15.78
C LEU A 279 -0.18 -14.65 15.39
N ARG A 280 0.78 -15.58 15.40
CA ARG A 280 0.51 -17.01 15.20
C ARG A 280 -0.38 -17.61 16.29
N GLY A 281 -0.33 -17.07 17.51
CA GLY A 281 -1.21 -17.44 18.62
C GLY A 281 -2.64 -16.89 18.49
N CYS A 282 -2.88 -15.96 17.57
CA CYS A 282 -4.19 -15.40 17.29
C CYS A 282 -4.71 -15.92 15.94
N PRO A 283 -5.70 -16.83 15.92
CA PRO A 283 -6.33 -17.30 14.68
C PRO A 283 -6.69 -16.15 13.73
N GLY A 284 -6.69 -16.46 12.44
CA GLY A 284 -6.92 -15.50 11.38
C GLY A 284 -8.23 -14.71 11.56
N PRO A 285 -8.31 -13.49 11.02
CA PRO A 285 -9.23 -12.49 11.52
C PRO A 285 -10.71 -12.80 11.37
N GLY A 286 -11.09 -13.70 10.46
CA GLY A 286 -12.46 -14.17 10.28
C GLY A 286 -12.86 -15.33 11.19
N ALA A 287 -11.94 -15.88 11.99
CA ALA A 287 -12.16 -17.08 12.79
C ALA A 287 -12.67 -16.78 14.22
N MET A 288 -12.60 -15.53 14.68
CA MET A 288 -12.91 -15.14 16.07
C MET A 288 -13.75 -13.87 16.14
N GLY A 289 -14.55 -13.74 17.21
CA GLY A 289 -15.18 -12.48 17.58
C GLY A 289 -14.15 -11.40 17.96
N ALA A 290 -14.58 -10.14 18.03
CA ALA A 290 -13.67 -9.03 18.36
C ALA A 290 -13.04 -9.17 19.77
N GLY A 291 -13.83 -9.59 20.77
CA GLY A 291 -13.36 -9.81 22.14
C GLY A 291 -12.37 -10.97 22.26
N GLU A 292 -12.72 -12.14 21.74
CA GLU A 292 -11.86 -13.34 21.79
C GLU A 292 -10.48 -13.11 21.15
N ARG A 293 -10.47 -12.37 20.04
CA ARG A 293 -9.24 -11.96 19.36
C ARG A 293 -8.37 -11.05 20.22
N LEU A 294 -9.01 -10.08 20.89
CA LEU A 294 -8.30 -9.16 21.78
C LEU A 294 -7.69 -9.92 22.95
N ASP A 295 -8.45 -10.85 23.56
CA ASP A 295 -7.97 -11.72 24.64
C ASP A 295 -6.80 -12.60 24.19
N ALA A 296 -6.86 -13.15 22.96
CA ALA A 296 -5.77 -13.94 22.38
C ALA A 296 -4.49 -13.10 22.19
N LEU A 297 -4.61 -11.87 21.68
CA LEU A 297 -3.47 -10.97 21.52
C LEU A 297 -2.89 -10.55 22.87
N ILE A 298 -3.72 -10.23 23.86
CA ILE A 298 -3.29 -9.89 25.24
C ILE A 298 -2.55 -11.07 25.88
N SER A 299 -3.08 -12.28 25.71
CA SER A 299 -2.47 -13.51 26.22
C SER A 299 -1.14 -13.80 25.55
N GLY A 300 -1.05 -13.65 24.22
CA GLY A 300 0.19 -13.80 23.46
C GLY A 300 1.26 -12.78 23.88
N LEU A 301 0.84 -11.57 24.25
CA LEU A 301 1.69 -10.55 24.83
C LEU A 301 2.08 -10.80 26.31
N GLY A 302 1.73 -11.95 26.90
CA GLY A 302 2.16 -12.38 28.22
C GLY A 302 1.35 -11.86 29.42
N GLY A 303 0.12 -11.35 29.21
CA GLY A 303 -0.88 -11.14 30.27
C GLY A 303 -0.55 -10.19 31.46
N GLY A 304 -1.17 -9.00 31.46
CA GLY A 304 -1.76 -8.36 32.66
C GLY A 304 -0.91 -7.61 33.70
N ALA A 305 0.34 -8.01 34.00
CA ALA A 305 1.08 -7.40 35.13
C ALA A 305 1.79 -6.07 34.79
N GLY A 306 1.83 -5.67 33.52
CA GLY A 306 2.54 -4.48 33.03
C GLY A 306 1.66 -3.33 32.54
N LEU A 307 0.33 -3.38 32.75
CA LEU A 307 -0.60 -2.33 32.29
C LEU A 307 -0.47 -0.99 33.07
N ARG A 308 0.49 -0.87 33.99
CA ARG A 308 0.80 0.37 34.72
C ARG A 308 2.31 0.57 34.84
N GLN A 309 2.97 0.98 33.77
CA GLN A 309 4.16 1.86 33.75
C GLN A 309 4.93 1.65 32.45
N VAL A 310 4.49 2.30 31.37
CA VAL A 310 5.45 2.82 30.41
C VAL A 310 5.34 4.33 30.54
N ARG A 311 6.26 4.88 31.36
CA ARG A 311 6.45 6.33 31.48
C ARG A 311 6.70 6.87 30.08
N ALA A 312 6.07 8.01 29.81
CA ALA A 312 6.41 8.92 28.73
C ALA A 312 7.90 9.29 28.83
N GLY A 313 8.76 8.48 28.20
CA GLY A 313 10.06 8.94 27.75
C GLY A 313 9.79 9.79 26.53
N THR A 314 9.94 11.09 26.67
CA THR A 314 10.07 12.01 25.54
C THR A 314 11.32 11.61 24.77
N CYS A 315 11.21 10.66 23.85
CA CYS A 315 12.17 10.52 22.77
C CYS A 315 11.94 11.74 21.87
N GLY A 316 12.85 12.71 21.97
CA GLY A 316 12.98 13.74 20.95
C GLY A 316 13.04 13.06 19.59
N ALA A 317 12.28 13.58 18.63
CA ALA A 317 12.35 13.09 17.26
C ALA A 317 13.83 13.09 16.83
N PRO A 318 14.41 11.95 16.43
CA PRO A 318 15.75 11.96 15.88
C PRO A 318 15.72 12.80 14.60
N GLU A 319 16.60 13.80 14.54
CA GLU A 319 16.93 14.46 13.27
C GLU A 319 17.45 13.38 12.33
N CYS A 320 16.82 13.26 11.17
CA CYS A 320 17.11 12.23 10.19
C CYS A 320 18.49 12.50 9.56
N PRO A 321 19.51 11.64 9.75
CA PRO A 321 20.83 11.85 9.13
C PRO A 321 20.81 11.52 7.63
N HIS A 322 19.79 10.79 7.15
CA HIS A 322 19.59 10.45 5.75
C HIS A 322 18.12 10.58 5.36
N ARG A 323 17.81 11.62 4.57
CA ARG A 323 16.52 11.75 3.89
C ARG A 323 16.35 10.54 2.96
N PRO A 324 15.32 9.70 3.14
CA PRO A 324 14.93 8.83 2.04
C PRO A 324 14.49 9.71 0.86
N ALA A 325 14.59 9.21 -0.37
CA ALA A 325 13.98 9.83 -1.55
C ALA A 325 12.44 9.70 -1.53
N MET A 326 11.83 9.74 -0.35
CA MET A 326 10.39 9.63 -0.15
C MET A 326 9.76 10.96 -0.52
N ILE A 327 9.22 10.99 -1.74
CA ILE A 327 8.32 12.00 -2.35
C ILE A 327 8.39 13.36 -1.64
N SER A 328 9.41 14.15 -1.98
CA SER A 328 9.45 15.57 -1.63
C SER A 328 8.42 16.34 -2.45
N ASP A 329 7.73 17.26 -1.80
CA ASP A 329 6.60 18.05 -2.33
C ASP A 329 6.95 19.14 -3.34
N ARG A 330 8.10 19.03 -4.03
CA ARG A 330 8.54 20.06 -4.97
C ARG A 330 7.98 19.86 -6.38
#